data_AF-K1SHU8-F1
#
_entry.id   AF-K1SHU8-F1
#
_cell.length_a   1.000
_cell.length_b   1.000
_cell.length_c   1.000
_cell.angle_alpha   90.00
_cell.angle_beta   90.00
_cell.angle_gamma   90.00
#
_symmetry.space_group_name_H-M   'P 1'
#
loop_
_entity.id
_entity.type
_entity.pdbx_description
1 polymer ?
#
loop_
_entity_poly.entity_id
_entity_poly.type
_entity_poly.pdbx_seq_one_letter_code
_entity_poly.pdbx_strand_id
1 'polypeptide(L)' 'TPTVIASTANPYKFSASVLSALTSDVQSTDEFSMVDELHTLTGEPVPPQLATLKDKKVRFGDVTTKDDMANVVFKMLNI' A
#
# COMPACT_ATOMS: atom_id res chain seq x y z
N THR A 1 24.70 -10.67 24.41
CA THR A 1 23.57 -11.40 23.80
C THR A 1 23.33 -10.79 22.43
N PRO A 2 23.17 -11.56 21.34
CA PRO A 2 22.84 -10.99 20.03
C PRO A 2 21.40 -10.43 20.01
N THR A 3 21.18 -9.33 19.30
CA THR A 3 19.87 -8.72 19.07
C THR A 3 19.47 -8.93 17.61
N VAL A 4 18.22 -9.35 17.38
CA VAL A 4 17.65 -9.55 16.04
C VAL A 4 16.43 -8.64 15.89
N ILE A 5 16.33 -7.96 14.74
CA ILE A 5 15.18 -7.12 14.37
C ILE A 5 14.48 -7.77 13.18
N ALA A 6 13.19 -8.10 13.34
CA ALA A 6 12.37 -8.64 12.26
C ALA A 6 11.70 -7.51 11.47
N SER A 7 12.20 -7.22 10.26
CA SER A 7 11.57 -6.27 9.33
C SER A 7 10.40 -6.95 8.59
N THR A 8 9.21 -6.88 9.17
CA THR A 8 8.04 -7.66 8.73
C THR A 8 7.37 -7.12 7.45
N ALA A 9 7.73 -5.92 7.02
CA ALA A 9 7.17 -5.29 5.82
C ALA A 9 8.17 -4.31 5.20
N ASN A 10 8.02 -4.11 3.89
CA ASN A 10 8.77 -3.09 3.18
C ASN A 10 8.21 -1.68 3.52
N PRO A 11 9.06 -0.66 3.78
CA PRO A 11 8.64 0.72 4.10
C PRO A 11 7.67 1.34 3.08
N TYR A 12 7.80 1.01 1.79
CA TYR A 12 6.92 1.52 0.74
C TYR A 12 5.45 1.09 0.89
N LYS A 13 5.17 0.04 1.68
CA LYS A 13 3.79 -0.34 2.01
C LYS A 13 3.11 0.64 2.97
N PHE A 14 3.89 1.50 3.62
CA PHE A 14 3.45 2.52 4.57
C PHE A 14 4.07 3.88 4.21
N SER A 15 4.07 4.22 2.92
CA SER A 15 4.75 5.41 2.36
C SER A 15 4.41 6.69 3.13
N ALA A 16 3.13 6.92 3.44
CA ALA A 16 2.69 8.09 4.22
C ALA A 16 3.38 8.20 5.59
N SER A 17 3.40 7.10 6.36
CA SER A 17 3.98 7.09 7.72
C SER A 17 5.50 7.20 7.69
N VAL A 18 6.14 6.60 6.69
CA VAL A 18 7.60 6.66 6.54
C VAL A 18 8.01 8.05 6.09
N LEU A 19 7.30 8.64 5.13
CA LEU A 19 7.61 9.96 4.60
C LEU A 19 7.47 11.05 5.66
N SER A 20 6.38 11.03 6.45
CA SER A 20 6.19 12.00 7.55
C SER A 20 7.21 11.84 8.70
N ALA A 21 7.84 10.67 8.83
CA ALA A 21 8.92 10.45 9.79
C ALA A 21 10.28 10.95 9.26
N LEU A 22 10.44 11.05 7.94
CA LEU A 22 11.69 11.49 7.29
C LEU A 22 11.70 12.98 6.95
N THR A 23 10.53 13.58 6.71
CA THR A 23 10.40 15.00 6.38
C THR A 23 9.10 15.60 6.92
N SER A 24 9.16 16.89 7.27
CA SER A 24 7.99 17.68 7.66
C SER A 24 7.28 18.34 6.45
N ASP A 25 7.89 18.27 5.27
CA ASP A 25 7.46 19.00 4.07
C ASP A 25 6.92 18.05 2.99
N VAL A 26 5.89 17.27 3.35
CA VAL A 26 5.26 16.31 2.43
C VAL A 26 4.46 17.03 1.35
N GLN A 27 4.85 16.87 0.09
CA GLN A 27 4.16 17.51 -1.05
C GLN A 27 3.08 16.63 -1.68
N SER A 28 3.21 15.32 -1.54
CA SER A 28 2.31 14.34 -2.13
C SER A 28 0.91 14.36 -1.54
N THR A 29 -0.10 14.15 -2.38
CA THR A 29 -1.52 14.20 -2.01
C THR A 29 -2.22 12.84 -2.05
N ASP A 30 -1.56 11.80 -2.58
CA ASP A 30 -2.07 10.44 -2.68
C ASP A 30 -0.96 9.40 -2.41
N GLU A 31 -1.36 8.14 -2.16
CA GLU A 31 -0.42 7.08 -1.76
C GLU A 31 0.66 6.78 -2.83
N PHE A 32 0.33 6.89 -4.11
CA PHE A 32 1.30 6.63 -5.18
C PHE A 32 2.27 7.79 -5.37
N SER A 33 1.81 9.05 -5.24
CA SER A 33 2.73 10.18 -5.21
C SER A 33 3.67 10.12 -3.98
N MET A 34 3.18 9.68 -2.82
CA MET A 34 4.02 9.48 -1.63
C MET A 34 5.10 8.41 -1.83
N VAL A 35 4.82 7.36 -2.62
CA VAL A 35 5.82 6.37 -3.02
C VAL A 35 6.91 7.00 -3.89
N ASP A 36 6.52 7.83 -4.86
CA ASP A 36 7.46 8.52 -5.76
C ASP A 36 8.31 9.57 -4.99
N GLU A 37 7.72 10.28 -4.04
CA GLU A 37 8.42 11.24 -3.18
C GLU A 37 9.38 10.53 -2.21
N LEU A 38 8.96 9.42 -1.61
CA LEU A 38 9.84 8.61 -0.74
C LEU A 38 11.04 8.04 -1.52
N HIS A 39 10.83 7.60 -2.76
CA HIS A 39 11.91 7.21 -3.66
C HIS A 39 12.88 8.36 -3.93
N THR A 40 12.35 9.53 -4.23
CA THR A 40 13.15 10.75 -4.46
C THR A 40 13.98 11.12 -3.24
N LEU A 41 13.41 11.04 -2.04
CA LEU A 41 14.07 11.39 -0.79
C LEU A 41 15.13 10.37 -0.35
N THR A 42 14.87 9.07 -0.56
CA THR A 42 15.73 7.98 -0.04
C THR A 42 16.72 7.42 -1.05
N GLY A 43 16.42 7.53 -2.35
CA GLY A 43 17.16 6.87 -3.43
C GLY A 43 16.92 5.36 -3.53
N GLU A 44 16.14 4.76 -2.63
CA GLU A 44 15.85 3.32 -2.64
C GLU A 44 14.87 2.97 -3.76
N PRO A 45 15.04 1.86 -4.49
CA PRO A 45 14.14 1.51 -5.59
C PRO A 45 12.73 1.15 -5.08
N VAL A 46 11.71 1.64 -5.77
CA VAL A 46 10.32 1.25 -5.50
C VAL A 46 10.12 -0.23 -5.84
N PRO A 47 9.54 -1.05 -4.93
CA PRO A 47 9.23 -2.44 -5.23
C PRO A 47 8.34 -2.59 -6.48
N PRO A 48 8.68 -3.47 -7.45
CA PRO A 48 7.91 -3.61 -8.70
C PRO A 48 6.43 -3.93 -8.48
N GLN A 49 6.11 -4.64 -7.40
CA GLN A 49 4.73 -4.99 -7.04
C GLN A 49 3.90 -3.74 -6.67
N LEU A 50 4.52 -2.69 -6.14
CA LEU A 50 3.86 -1.43 -5.83
C LEU A 50 3.85 -0.50 -7.05
N ALA A 51 4.98 -0.40 -7.76
CA ALA A 51 5.09 0.43 -8.97
C ALA A 51 4.04 0.05 -10.02
N THR A 52 3.83 -1.25 -10.25
CA THR A 52 2.86 -1.74 -11.25
C THR A 52 1.40 -1.65 -10.82
N LEU A 53 1.10 -1.33 -9.55
CA LEU A 53 -0.28 -1.15 -9.07
C LEU A 53 -0.88 0.19 -9.51
N LYS A 54 -0.06 1.23 -9.67
CA LYS A 54 -0.48 2.59 -10.05
C LYS A 54 -1.32 2.60 -11.34
N ASP A 55 -0.94 1.75 -12.29
CA ASP A 55 -1.56 1.70 -13.61
C ASP A 55 -2.68 0.65 -13.72
N LYS A 56 -2.92 -0.15 -12.67
CA LYS A 56 -3.92 -1.21 -12.71
C LYS A 56 -5.30 -0.66 -12.38
N LYS A 57 -6.28 -1.05 -13.19
CA LYS A 57 -7.69 -0.78 -12.92
C LYS A 57 -8.13 -1.50 -11.63
N VAL A 58 -8.81 -0.77 -10.75
CA VAL A 58 -9.46 -1.34 -9.57
C VAL A 58 -10.47 -2.40 -10.01
N ARG A 59 -10.28 -3.63 -9.53
CA ARG A 59 -11.12 -4.79 -9.90
C ARG A 59 -12.35 -4.95 -9.01
N PHE A 60 -12.25 -4.54 -7.75
CA PHE A 60 -13.27 -4.78 -6.72
C PHE A 60 -13.69 -3.45 -6.11
N GLY A 61 -14.96 -3.07 -6.29
CA GLY A 61 -15.56 -1.86 -5.70
C GLY A 61 -16.82 -2.14 -4.88
N ASP A 62 -17.25 -3.40 -4.82
CA ASP A 62 -18.41 -3.80 -4.00
C ASP A 62 -18.03 -3.70 -2.51
N VAL A 63 -18.96 -3.14 -1.71
CA VAL A 63 -18.85 -3.05 -0.25
C VAL A 63 -19.99 -3.86 0.35
N THR A 64 -19.71 -4.60 1.42
CA THR A 64 -20.70 -5.45 2.08
C THR A 64 -20.55 -5.42 3.60
N THR A 65 -21.61 -5.76 4.30
CA THR A 65 -21.59 -5.88 5.76
C THR A 65 -20.97 -7.22 6.15
N LYS A 66 -20.63 -7.37 7.44
CA LYS A 66 -20.14 -8.64 7.98
C LYS A 66 -21.13 -9.78 7.74
N ASP A 67 -22.41 -9.49 7.94
CA ASP A 67 -23.47 -10.50 7.89
C ASP A 67 -23.77 -10.94 6.44
N ASP A 68 -23.44 -10.10 5.46
CA ASP A 68 -23.67 -10.34 4.03
C ASP A 68 -22.47 -10.95 3.28
N MET A 69 -21.31 -11.13 3.93
CA MET A 69 -20.09 -11.61 3.26
C MET A 69 -20.28 -12.93 2.50
N ALA A 70 -21.04 -13.88 3.07
CA ALA A 70 -21.30 -15.16 2.42
C ALA A 70 -22.04 -15.00 1.09
N ASN A 71 -23.01 -14.09 1.04
CA ASN A 71 -23.78 -13.81 -0.17
C ASN A 71 -22.91 -13.17 -1.27
N VAL A 72 -21.95 -12.32 -0.89
CA VAL A 72 -20.97 -11.76 -1.84
C VAL A 72 -20.08 -12.85 -2.43
N VAL A 73 -19.64 -13.81 -1.62
CA VAL A 73 -18.85 -14.95 -2.12
C VAL A 73 -19.67 -15.77 -3.12
N PHE A 74 -20.92 -16.10 -2.82
CA PHE A 74 -21.81 -16.81 -3.74
C PHE A 74 -21.99 -16.05 -5.06
N LYS A 75 -22.27 -14.75 -5.00
CA LYS A 75 -22.34 -13.86 -6.17
C LYS A 75 -21.04 -13.87 -6.98
N MET A 76 -19.86 -13.82 -6.34
CA MET A 76 -18.56 -13.85 -7.03
C MET A 76 -18.28 -15.20 -7.72
N LEU A 77 -18.85 -16.29 -7.20
CA LEU A 77 -18.71 -17.64 -7.73
C LEU A 77 -19.82 -18.01 -8.74
N ASN A 78 -20.80 -17.13 -8.97
CA ASN A 78 -21.98 -17.36 -9.80
C ASN A 78 -22.81 -18.58 -9.37
N ILE A 79 -22.99 -18.76 -8.06
CA ILE A 79 -23.86 -19.78 -7.45
C ILE A 79 -24.88 -19.11 -6.54
#